data_AF-A0A8S3GPV6-F1
#
_entry.id   AF-A0A8S3GPV6-F1
#
_cell.length_a   1.000
_cell.length_b   1.000
_cell.length_c   1.000
_cell.angle_alpha   90.00
_cell.angle_beta   90.00
_cell.angle_gamma   90.00
#
_symmetry.space_group_name_H-M   'P 1'
#
loop_
_entity.id
_entity.type
_entity.pdbx_description
1 polymer ?
#
loop_
_entity_poly.entity_id
_entity_poly.type
_entity_poly.pdbx_seq_one_letter_code
_entity_poly.pdbx_strand_id
1 'polypeptide(L)'
;MKTGAYEELSSSPIEEILSKVTRLLNDLHAKPNQISPQQYKKMIPSRLTVELAYMYYNPKTHKNPITLRPIMNTIHAATTGISRFLDQSIRP
;
A
#
# COMPACT_ATOMS: atom_id res chain seq x y z
N MET A 1 -23.88 -15.22 -6.29
CA MET A 1 -24.48 -14.24 -5.36
C MET A 1 -23.46 -13.13 -5.16
N LYS A 2 -23.64 -11.97 -5.83
CA LYS A 2 -22.86 -10.76 -5.51
C LYS A 2 -23.40 -10.25 -4.18
N THR A 3 -22.63 -10.35 -3.11
CA THR A 3 -23.00 -9.70 -1.85
C THR A 3 -22.82 -8.20 -2.07
N GLY A 4 -23.81 -7.37 -1.71
CA GLY A 4 -23.69 -5.90 -1.78
C GLY A 4 -22.67 -5.30 -0.79
N ALA A 5 -21.66 -6.09 -0.43
CA ALA A 5 -20.62 -5.73 0.53
C ALA A 5 -19.48 -4.93 -0.12
N TYR A 6 -19.37 -4.95 -1.45
CA TYR A 6 -18.33 -4.25 -2.20
C TYR A 6 -18.91 -3.57 -3.44
N GLU A 7 -18.44 -2.36 -3.70
CA GLU A 7 -18.70 -1.62 -4.93
C GLU A 7 -17.48 -1.73 -5.85
N GLU A 8 -17.75 -2.00 -7.13
CA GLU A 8 -16.72 -1.98 -8.15
C GLU A 8 -16.37 -0.52 -8.49
N LEU A 9 -15.09 -0.19 -8.48
CA LEU A 9 -14.65 1.17 -8.82
C LEU A 9 -14.83 1.43 -10.31
N SER A 10 -15.35 2.60 -10.65
CA SER A 10 -15.53 3.03 -12.05
C SER A 10 -14.20 3.27 -12.79
N SER A 11 -13.11 3.48 -12.04
CA SER A 11 -11.77 3.73 -12.58
C SER A 11 -10.71 3.36 -11.56
N SER A 12 -9.50 3.03 -12.03
CA SER A 12 -8.36 2.73 -11.16
C SER A 12 -7.88 3.99 -10.42
N PRO A 13 -7.81 3.98 -9.07
CA PRO A 13 -7.30 5.11 -8.29
C PRO A 13 -5.77 5.13 -8.20
N ILE A 14 -5.07 4.25 -8.92
CA ILE A 14 -3.63 4.04 -8.76
C ILE A 14 -2.80 5.30 -9.01
N GLU A 15 -3.13 6.05 -10.06
CA GLU A 15 -2.42 7.29 -10.42
C GLU A 15 -2.63 8.39 -9.39
N GLU A 16 -3.85 8.51 -8.86
CA GLU A 16 -4.16 9.49 -7.82
C GLU A 16 -3.37 9.18 -6.54
N ILE A 17 -3.36 7.90 -6.13
CA ILE A 17 -2.63 7.44 -4.94
C ILE A 17 -1.13 7.66 -5.13
N LEU A 18 -0.58 7.25 -6.27
CA LEU A 18 0.82 7.43 -6.61
C LEU A 18 1.22 8.91 -6.56
N SER A 19 0.42 9.78 -7.20
CA SER A 19 0.64 11.22 -7.21
C SER A 19 0.67 11.82 -5.80
N LYS A 20 -0.28 11.45 -4.93
CA LYS A 20 -0.33 11.90 -3.53
C LYS A 20 0.91 11.48 -2.75
N VAL A 21 1.33 10.22 -2.87
CA VAL A 21 2.50 9.68 -2.16
C VAL A 21 3.79 10.34 -2.67
N THR A 22 3.97 10.43 -3.99
CA THR A 22 5.13 11.09 -4.60
C THR A 22 5.21 12.55 -4.17
N ARG A 23 4.10 13.29 -4.19
CA ARG A 23 4.06 14.68 -3.72
C ARG A 23 4.49 14.82 -2.27
N LEU A 24 3.92 14.00 -1.38
CA LEU A 24 4.30 14.01 0.04
C LEU A 24 5.81 13.78 0.23
N LEU A 25 6.38 12.77 -0.43
CA LEU A 25 7.79 12.45 -0.30
C LEU A 25 8.69 13.54 -0.90
N ASN A 26 8.29 14.16 -2.00
CA ASN A 26 8.99 15.31 -2.58
C ASN A 26 8.99 16.50 -1.62
N ASP A 27 7.83 16.81 -1.03
CA ASP A 27 7.68 17.93 -0.09
C ASP A 27 8.52 17.73 1.17
N LEU A 28 8.60 16.48 1.67
CA LEU A 28 9.46 16.14 2.80
C LEU A 28 10.95 16.20 2.40
N HIS A 29 11.31 15.74 1.21
CA HIS A 29 12.69 15.77 0.75
C HIS A 29 13.21 17.20 0.50
N ALA A 30 12.35 18.10 0.04
CA ALA A 30 12.69 19.50 -0.20
C ALA A 30 12.89 20.31 1.09
N LYS A 31 12.29 19.86 2.22
CA LYS A 31 12.40 20.56 3.51
C LYS A 31 13.68 20.13 4.26
N PRO A 32 14.47 21.08 4.78
CA PRO A 32 15.65 20.76 5.58
C PRO A 32 15.30 19.84 6.76
N ASN A 33 16.13 18.83 7.00
CA ASN A 33 16.09 17.93 8.16
C ASN A 33 14.80 17.10 8.34
N GLN A 34 13.94 16.98 7.34
CA GLN A 34 12.76 16.12 7.41
C GLN A 34 13.08 14.66 7.05
N ILE A 35 13.69 14.45 5.87
CA ILE A 35 14.18 13.13 5.45
C ILE A 35 15.51 13.26 4.69
N SER A 36 16.41 12.31 4.90
CA SER A 36 17.67 12.25 4.15
C SER A 36 17.45 11.74 2.72
N PRO A 37 18.38 12.02 1.78
CA PRO A 37 18.30 11.48 0.42
C PRO A 37 18.23 9.95 0.37
N GLN A 38 18.87 9.27 1.33
CA GLN A 38 18.82 7.80 1.43
C GLN A 38 17.46 7.31 1.90
N GLN A 39 16.83 7.98 2.86
CA GLN A 39 15.48 7.66 3.31
C GLN A 39 14.46 7.88 2.18
N TYR A 40 14.56 9.01 1.48
CA TYR A 40 13.72 9.31 0.31
C TYR A 40 13.83 8.21 -0.76
N LYS A 41 15.07 7.83 -1.15
CA LYS A 41 15.30 6.79 -2.17
C LYS A 41 14.71 5.42 -1.78
N LYS A 42 14.64 5.11 -0.48
CA LYS A 42 14.03 3.86 0.02
C LYS A 42 12.49 3.89 0.00
N MET A 43 11.88 5.08 0.07
CA MET A 43 10.44 5.24 0.22
C MET A 43 9.72 5.59 -1.09
N ILE A 44 10.38 6.27 -2.02
CA ILE A 44 9.76 6.74 -3.26
C ILE A 44 9.27 5.55 -4.12
N PRO A 45 7.97 5.48 -4.48
CA PRO A 45 7.47 4.40 -5.31
C PRO A 45 7.93 4.53 -6.77
N SER A 46 8.18 3.40 -7.41
CA SER A 46 8.47 3.33 -8.85
C SER A 46 7.18 3.28 -9.65
N ARG A 47 7.05 4.16 -10.64
CA ARG A 47 5.91 4.16 -11.58
C ARG A 47 5.82 2.87 -12.40
N LEU A 48 6.94 2.19 -12.62
CA LEU A 48 7.00 0.98 -13.44
C LEU A 48 6.49 -0.26 -12.71
N THR A 49 6.48 -0.23 -11.38
CA THR A 49 6.20 -1.42 -10.57
C THR A 49 5.05 -1.22 -9.59
N VAL A 50 4.44 -0.03 -9.52
CA VAL A 50 3.40 0.25 -8.53
C VAL A 50 2.12 -0.52 -8.88
N GLU A 51 1.47 -1.09 -7.87
CA GLU A 51 0.21 -1.83 -8.01
C GLU A 51 -0.84 -1.31 -7.02
N LEU A 52 -2.12 -1.52 -7.35
CA LEU A 52 -3.21 -1.19 -6.45
C LEU A 52 -3.28 -2.25 -5.34
N ALA A 53 -3.35 -1.82 -4.08
CA ALA A 53 -3.60 -2.74 -2.98
C ALA A 53 -5.01 -3.34 -3.10
N TYR A 54 -5.15 -4.66 -2.89
CA TYR A 54 -6.42 -5.35 -3.03
C TYR A 54 -6.63 -6.40 -1.94
N MET A 55 -7.90 -6.66 -1.63
CA MET A 55 -8.30 -7.73 -0.70
C MET A 55 -8.65 -8.98 -1.49
N TYR A 56 -8.15 -10.13 -1.05
CA TYR A 56 -8.62 -11.43 -1.53
C TYR A 56 -8.88 -12.36 -0.36
N TYR A 57 -9.61 -13.44 -0.61
CA TYR A 57 -10.07 -14.37 0.43
C TYR A 57 -9.40 -15.72 0.28
N ASN A 58 -8.78 -16.19 1.36
CA ASN A 58 -8.26 -17.55 1.43
C ASN A 58 -9.18 -18.42 2.32
N PRO A 59 -9.80 -19.50 1.79
CA PRO A 59 -10.71 -20.34 2.58
C PRO A 59 -10.00 -21.11 3.70
N LYS A 60 -10.66 -21.23 4.87
CA LYS A 60 -10.26 -22.11 5.98
C LYS A 60 -10.95 -23.46 5.80
N THR A 61 -10.41 -24.31 4.92
CA THR A 61 -11.02 -25.61 4.55
C THR A 61 -11.15 -26.62 5.69
N HIS A 62 -10.41 -26.45 6.79
CA HIS A 62 -10.45 -27.32 7.97
C HIS A 62 -11.46 -26.87 9.05
N LYS A 63 -12.25 -25.81 8.82
CA LYS A 63 -13.29 -25.34 9.75
C LYS A 63 -14.68 -25.57 9.17
N ASN A 64 -15.62 -26.00 10.01
CA ASN A 64 -17.04 -26.12 9.67
C ASN A 64 -17.86 -25.13 10.53
N PRO A 65 -18.63 -24.20 9.92
CA PRO A 65 -18.72 -23.93 8.49
C PRO A 65 -17.41 -23.37 7.90
N ILE A 66 -17.19 -23.52 6.60
CA ILE A 66 -16.03 -22.97 5.90
C ILE A 66 -16.04 -21.45 6.08
N THR A 67 -14.99 -20.93 6.72
CA THR A 67 -14.80 -19.49 6.93
C THR A 67 -13.74 -18.94 5.99
N LEU A 68 -13.81 -17.67 5.63
CA LEU A 68 -12.81 -17.00 4.78
C LEU A 68 -11.80 -16.22 5.63
N ARG A 69 -10.53 -16.19 5.21
CA ARG A 69 -9.53 -15.25 5.71
C ARG A 69 -9.42 -14.10 4.72
N PRO A 70 -9.79 -12.86 5.09
CA PRO A 70 -9.41 -11.70 4.29
C PRO A 70 -7.89 -11.54 4.35
N ILE A 71 -7.27 -11.40 3.18
CA ILE A 71 -5.84 -11.09 3.04
C ILE A 71 -5.76 -9.80 2.23
N MET A 72 -5.06 -8.81 2.77
CA MET A 72 -4.72 -7.59 2.05
C MET A 72 -3.39 -7.78 1.33
N ASN A 73 -3.38 -7.76 0.00
CA ASN A 73 -2.16 -7.62 -0.76
C ASN A 73 -1.79 -6.14 -0.85
N THR A 74 -0.66 -5.78 -0.25
CA THR A 74 -0.05 -4.45 -0.34
C THR A 74 1.37 -4.53 -0.91
N ILE A 75 1.73 -5.65 -1.54
CA ILE A 75 2.99 -5.79 -2.26
C ILE A 75 2.95 -4.81 -3.43
N HIS A 76 4.03 -4.03 -3.59
CA HIS A 76 4.14 -2.97 -4.60
C HIS A 76 3.15 -1.79 -4.49
N ALA A 77 2.36 -1.69 -3.42
CA ALA A 77 1.54 -0.51 -3.18
C ALA A 77 2.41 0.75 -3.06
N ALA A 78 1.87 1.90 -3.47
CA ALA A 78 2.61 3.17 -3.42
C ALA A 78 3.17 3.49 -2.02
N THR A 79 2.51 3.00 -0.96
CA THR A 79 2.87 3.22 0.44
C THR A 79 3.83 2.19 1.03
N THR A 80 4.15 1.09 0.33
CA THR A 80 4.96 -0.02 0.87
C THR A 80 6.33 0.45 1.38
N GLY A 81 6.98 1.37 0.65
CA GLY A 81 8.29 1.92 1.04
C GLY A 81 8.21 2.70 2.36
N ILE A 82 7.18 3.53 2.53
CA ILE A 82 6.93 4.29 3.77
C ILE A 82 6.68 3.34 4.94
N SER A 83 5.78 2.36 4.76
CA SER A 83 5.46 1.40 5.82
C SER A 83 6.69 0.62 6.27
N ARG A 84 7.53 0.17 5.34
CA ARG A 84 8.78 -0.54 5.66
C ARG A 84 9.76 0.36 6.40
N PHE A 85 9.89 1.62 6.01
CA PHE A 85 10.76 2.57 6.68
C PHE A 85 10.30 2.84 8.12
N LEU A 86 9.01 3.06 8.34
CA LEU A 86 8.43 3.27 9.67
C LEU A 86 8.59 2.03 10.55
N ASP A 87 8.35 0.84 10.00
CA ASP A 87 8.49 -0.42 10.72
C ASP A 87 9.93 -0.63 11.24
N GLN A 88 10.93 -0.28 10.44
CA GLN A 88 12.35 -0.32 10.84
C GLN A 88 12.72 0.76 11.85
N SER A 89 12.02 1.90 11.82
CA SER A 89 12.34 3.05 12.67
C SER A 89 11.68 2.98 14.05
N ILE A 90 10.53 2.31 14.15
CA ILE A 90 9.70 2.25 15.35
C ILE A 90 9.94 0.94 16.13
N ARG A 91 10.41 -0.13 15.48
CA ARG A 91 10.73 -1.36 16.19
C ARG A 91 11.99 -1.16 17.04
N PRO A 92 11.93 -1.46 18.36
CA PRO A 92 13.07 -1.37 19.26
C PRO A 92 14.17 -2.37 18.94
#